data_AF-A0A922Y2U8-F1
#
_entry.id   AF-A0A922Y2U8-F1
#
_cell.length_a   1.000
_cell.length_b   1.000
_cell.length_c   1.000
_cell.angle_alpha   90.00
_cell.angle_beta   90.00
_cell.angle_gamma   90.00
#
_symmetry.space_group_name_H-M   'P 1'
#
loop_
_entity.id
_entity.type
_entity.pdbx_description
1 polymer ?
#
loop_
_entity_poly.entity_id
_entity_poly.type
_entity_poly.pdbx_seq_one_letter_code
_entity_poly.pdbx_strand_id
1 'polypeptide(L)'
;MSVVLDPFTAWTHGIEARLRLFFKADRWAFRVVPDPLSIEELRSLVSERTPLLGLGWRQLNPNANTVGRRFQGAAGLRLTIVVKNPTRAARFLGDGKSPGLYPAMAGAIALLNGYTLVDVGTLFVTACSQAYAQGFGDITAVIATLDLTATIVVGDVTGDGAAAPDFLKQVSEFEPWPEGKDRDEPIDVRTAP
;
A
#
# COMPACT_ATOMS: atom_id res chain seq x y z
N MET A 1 -20.43 -11.54 -10.42
CA MET A 1 -19.24 -10.73 -10.11
C MET A 1 -18.10 -11.69 -9.86
N SER A 2 -17.04 -11.65 -10.66
CA SER A 2 -15.84 -12.45 -10.36
C SER A 2 -15.14 -11.86 -9.15
N VAL A 3 -14.78 -12.69 -8.18
CA VAL A 3 -14.05 -12.24 -7.00
C VAL A 3 -12.59 -12.03 -7.39
N VAL A 4 -12.04 -10.86 -7.08
CA VAL A 4 -10.61 -10.62 -7.25
C VAL A 4 -9.83 -11.50 -6.26
N LEU A 5 -8.94 -12.35 -6.77
CA LEU A 5 -8.16 -13.30 -5.97
C LEU A 5 -7.20 -12.61 -4.99
N ASP A 6 -6.55 -11.54 -5.43
CA ASP A 6 -5.64 -10.73 -4.61
C ASP A 6 -6.16 -9.28 -4.51
N PRO A 7 -7.05 -8.99 -3.54
CA PRO A 7 -7.59 -7.66 -3.36
C PRO A 7 -6.53 -6.64 -2.89
N PHE A 8 -5.43 -7.07 -2.28
CA PHE A 8 -4.38 -6.17 -1.79
C PHE A 8 -3.55 -5.60 -2.94
N THR A 9 -3.14 -6.45 -3.88
CA THR A 9 -2.45 -6.01 -5.10
C THR A 9 -3.38 -5.17 -5.97
N ALA A 10 -4.65 -5.57 -6.11
CA ALA A 10 -5.64 -4.78 -6.85
C ALA A 10 -5.84 -3.39 -6.25
N TRP A 11 -5.98 -3.28 -4.93
CA TRP A 11 -6.07 -1.98 -4.26
C TRP A 11 -4.80 -1.15 -4.41
N THR A 12 -3.63 -1.77 -4.30
CA THR A 12 -2.34 -1.08 -4.47
C THR A 12 -2.26 -0.40 -5.83
N HIS A 13 -2.52 -1.14 -6.91
CA HIS A 13 -2.50 -0.59 -8.27
C HIS A 13 -3.63 0.41 -8.53
N GLY A 14 -4.84 0.14 -8.03
CA GLY A 14 -5.97 1.05 -8.18
C GLY A 14 -5.73 2.39 -7.48
N ILE A 15 -5.19 2.37 -6.27
CA ILE A 15 -4.81 3.57 -5.51
C ILE A 15 -3.71 4.33 -6.22
N GLU A 16 -2.64 3.66 -6.68
CA GLU A 16 -1.59 4.34 -7.43
C GLU A 16 -2.17 5.02 -8.67
N ALA A 17 -2.88 4.27 -9.53
CA ALA A 17 -3.46 4.79 -10.76
C ALA A 17 -4.37 6.00 -10.49
N ARG A 18 -5.18 5.94 -9.44
CA ARG A 18 -6.05 7.04 -9.01
C ARG A 18 -5.25 8.27 -8.56
N LEU A 19 -4.19 8.07 -7.78
CA LEU A 19 -3.31 9.14 -7.33
C LEU A 19 -2.56 9.78 -8.51
N ARG A 20 -2.17 9.01 -9.54
CA ARG A 20 -1.47 9.53 -10.72
C ARG A 20 -2.26 10.52 -11.56
N LEU A 21 -3.58 10.62 -11.37
CA LEU A 21 -4.39 11.68 -11.98
C LEU A 21 -3.87 13.08 -11.57
N PHE A 22 -3.32 13.21 -10.36
CA PHE A 22 -2.76 14.45 -9.82
C PHE A 22 -1.25 14.35 -9.52
N PHE A 23 -0.81 13.29 -8.85
CA PHE A 23 0.57 13.07 -8.43
C PHE A 23 1.42 12.43 -9.53
N LYS A 24 1.91 13.27 -10.46
CA LYS A 24 2.62 12.83 -11.68
C LYS A 24 3.92 12.06 -11.37
N ALA A 25 4.17 10.98 -12.11
CA ALA A 25 5.26 10.04 -11.86
C ALA A 25 6.67 10.61 -12.08
N ASP A 26 6.81 11.68 -12.86
CA ASP A 26 8.03 12.46 -13.04
C ASP A 26 8.35 13.33 -11.81
N ARG A 27 7.34 13.71 -11.02
CA ARG A 27 7.50 14.57 -9.83
C ARG A 27 7.35 13.83 -8.50
N TRP A 28 6.54 12.79 -8.44
CA TRP A 28 6.20 12.07 -7.23
C TRP A 28 6.61 10.61 -7.33
N ALA A 29 7.40 10.15 -6.35
CA ALA A 29 7.62 8.73 -6.16
C ALA A 29 6.37 8.06 -5.57
N PHE A 30 6.13 6.82 -5.98
CA PHE A 30 5.16 5.94 -5.33
C PHE A 30 5.88 4.64 -4.95
N ARG A 31 5.67 4.17 -3.72
CA ARG A 31 6.34 2.98 -3.18
C ARG A 31 5.35 2.18 -2.34
N VAL A 32 5.44 0.86 -2.43
CA VAL A 32 4.84 -0.02 -1.43
C VAL A 32 5.81 -0.10 -0.25
N VAL A 33 5.30 0.12 0.96
CA VAL A 33 6.12 0.23 2.17
C VAL A 33 5.47 -0.56 3.31
N PRO A 34 6.24 -1.02 4.32
CA PRO A 34 5.65 -1.62 5.51
C PRO A 34 4.89 -0.59 6.35
N ASP A 35 3.91 -1.07 7.13
CA ASP A 35 3.32 -0.32 8.24
C ASP A 35 3.42 -1.15 9.54
N PRO A 36 4.05 -0.64 10.61
CA PRO A 36 4.68 0.68 10.72
C PRO A 36 6.00 0.77 9.91
N LEU A 37 6.27 1.95 9.34
CA LEU A 37 7.51 2.23 8.62
C LEU A 37 8.65 2.54 9.60
N SER A 38 9.80 1.88 9.45
CA SER A 38 10.97 2.15 10.27
C SER A 38 11.63 3.50 9.93
N ILE A 39 12.41 4.05 10.86
CA ILE A 39 13.16 5.29 10.62
C ILE A 39 14.22 5.14 9.53
N GLU A 40 14.83 3.96 9.43
CA GLU A 40 15.89 3.66 8.46
C GLU A 40 15.32 3.56 7.04
N GLU A 41 14.23 2.83 6.86
CA GLU A 41 13.53 2.77 5.57
C GLU A 41 13.03 4.14 5.14
N LEU A 42 12.43 4.91 6.07
CA LEU A 42 11.97 6.25 5.75
C LEU A 42 13.13 7.18 5.36
N ARG A 43 14.29 7.10 6.03
CA ARG A 43 15.50 7.84 5.63
C ARG A 43 15.96 7.43 4.23
N SER A 44 16.00 6.12 3.95
CA SER A 44 16.36 5.59 2.64
C SER A 44 15.44 6.13 1.54
N LEU A 45 14.13 6.00 1.72
CA LEU A 45 13.11 6.48 0.78
C LEU A 45 13.18 8.00 0.53
N VAL A 46 13.37 8.78 1.59
CA VAL A 46 13.45 10.26 1.52
C VAL A 46 14.78 10.73 0.92
N SER A 47 15.81 9.89 0.94
CA SER A 47 17.10 10.17 0.30
C SER A 47 17.09 9.82 -1.18
N GLU A 48 16.34 8.79 -1.57
CA GLU A 48 16.18 8.38 -2.97
C GLU A 48 15.35 9.41 -3.76
N ARG A 49 14.12 9.71 -3.32
CA ARG A 49 13.24 10.62 -4.08
C ARG A 49 12.15 11.23 -3.22
N THR A 50 12.04 12.56 -3.29
CA THR A 50 10.90 13.32 -2.76
C THR A 50 10.42 14.35 -3.76
N PRO A 51 9.12 14.68 -3.78
CA PRO A 51 8.07 14.20 -2.88
C PRO A 51 7.65 12.74 -3.13
N LEU A 52 7.12 12.08 -2.08
CA LEU A 52 6.90 10.63 -2.03
C LEU A 52 5.50 10.29 -1.49
N LEU A 53 4.92 9.24 -2.07
CA LEU A 53 3.73 8.53 -1.62
C LEU A 53 4.10 7.08 -1.27
N GLY A 54 4.01 6.70 -0.01
CA GLY A 54 4.23 5.33 0.46
C GLY A 54 2.90 4.67 0.82
N LEU A 55 2.54 3.54 0.23
CA LEU A 55 1.33 2.80 0.56
C LEU A 55 1.70 1.51 1.30
N GLY A 56 1.12 1.30 2.47
CA GLY A 56 1.28 0.08 3.26
C GLY A 56 -0.04 -0.55 3.66
N TRP A 57 -0.06 -1.87 3.78
CA TRP A 57 -1.15 -2.60 4.42
C TRP A 57 -0.92 -2.66 5.93
N ARG A 58 -1.99 -2.47 6.71
CA ARG A 58 -1.93 -2.40 8.18
C ARG A 58 -2.57 -3.60 8.86
N GLN A 59 -3.79 -3.92 8.45
CA GLN A 59 -4.61 -4.91 9.14
C GLN A 59 -5.77 -5.36 8.25
N LEU A 60 -6.35 -6.52 8.56
CA LEU A 60 -7.61 -6.98 8.00
C LEU A 60 -8.49 -7.47 9.15
N ASN A 61 -9.56 -6.74 9.44
CA ASN A 61 -10.45 -7.05 10.54
C ASN A 61 -11.69 -7.78 10.01
N PRO A 62 -12.00 -9.01 10.49
CA PRO A 62 -13.16 -9.76 10.03
C PRO A 62 -14.46 -9.05 10.38
N ASN A 63 -15.45 -9.18 9.50
CA ASN A 63 -16.81 -8.74 9.81
C ASN A 63 -17.44 -9.74 10.81
N ALA A 64 -18.05 -9.22 11.88
CA ALA A 64 -18.59 -10.00 13.01
C ALA A 64 -19.72 -10.99 12.63
N ASN A 65 -20.29 -10.86 11.44
CA ASN A 65 -21.48 -11.56 10.96
C ASN A 65 -21.23 -12.46 9.73
N THR A 66 -19.98 -12.64 9.28
CA THR A 66 -19.66 -13.54 8.17
C THR A 66 -19.02 -14.84 8.65
N VAL A 67 -19.82 -15.91 8.61
CA VAL A 67 -19.40 -17.30 8.85
C VAL A 67 -19.56 -18.03 7.52
N GLY A 68 -18.47 -18.47 6.90
CA GLY A 68 -18.50 -19.12 5.58
C GLY A 68 -17.12 -19.48 5.03
N ARG A 69 -17.06 -20.04 3.81
CA ARG A 69 -15.81 -20.49 3.14
C ARG A 69 -14.91 -19.34 2.65
N ARG A 70 -15.37 -18.10 2.72
CA ARG A 70 -14.66 -16.90 2.28
C ARG A 70 -14.43 -15.98 3.47
N PHE A 71 -13.22 -15.46 3.58
CA PHE A 71 -12.92 -14.45 4.58
C PHE A 71 -13.42 -13.10 4.07
N GLN A 72 -14.19 -12.37 4.86
CA GLN A 72 -14.63 -11.02 4.53
C GLN A 72 -14.32 -10.08 5.69
N GLY A 73 -13.77 -8.91 5.38
CA GLY A 73 -13.36 -7.96 6.40
C GLY A 73 -13.02 -6.57 5.90
N ALA A 74 -12.81 -5.67 6.83
CA ALA A 74 -12.30 -4.33 6.57
C ALA A 74 -10.77 -4.37 6.51
N ALA A 75 -10.21 -4.18 5.32
CA ALA A 75 -8.78 -3.98 5.12
C ALA A 75 -8.42 -2.53 5.47
N GLY A 76 -7.51 -2.37 6.42
CA GLY A 76 -6.85 -1.11 6.72
C GLY A 76 -5.58 -0.95 5.88
N LEU A 77 -5.52 0.12 5.10
CA LEU A 77 -4.32 0.56 4.37
C LEU A 77 -3.90 1.92 4.92
N ARG A 78 -2.65 2.32 4.68
CA ARG A 78 -2.17 3.67 5.00
C ARG A 78 -1.33 4.23 3.89
N LEU A 79 -1.67 5.45 3.50
CA LEU A 79 -0.87 6.28 2.62
C LEU A 79 -0.05 7.25 3.46
N THR A 80 1.27 7.09 3.41
CA THR A 80 2.26 8.01 3.95
C THR A 80 2.68 9.00 2.87
N ILE A 81 2.53 10.29 3.14
CA ILE A 81 2.90 11.37 2.22
C ILE A 81 4.11 12.09 2.82
N VAL A 82 5.19 12.22 2.03
CA VAL A 82 6.41 12.91 2.45
C VAL A 82 6.75 14.03 1.50
N VAL A 83 6.95 15.22 2.05
CA VAL A 83 7.32 16.43 1.31
C VAL A 83 8.54 17.07 1.96
N LYS A 84 9.46 17.61 1.15
CA LYS A 84 10.62 18.38 1.60
C LYS A 84 10.54 19.82 1.14
N ASN A 85 10.99 20.74 1.98
CA ASN A 85 11.25 22.14 1.61
C ASN A 85 12.26 22.74 2.60
N PRO A 86 13.25 23.53 2.17
CA PRO A 86 14.18 24.20 3.09
C PRO A 86 13.44 25.10 4.11
N THR A 87 12.43 25.83 3.65
CA THR A 87 11.65 26.79 4.45
C THR A 87 10.56 26.08 5.24
N ARG A 88 10.54 26.26 6.57
CA ARG A 88 9.60 25.55 7.47
C ARG A 88 8.12 25.75 7.09
N ALA A 89 7.68 26.97 6.81
CA ALA A 89 6.28 27.23 6.43
C ALA A 89 5.90 26.55 5.10
N ALA A 90 6.79 26.62 4.11
CA ALA A 90 6.57 26.05 2.80
C ALA A 90 6.59 24.50 2.78
N ARG A 91 7.16 23.84 3.80
CA ARG A 91 6.98 22.38 3.99
C ARG A 91 5.51 22.01 4.11
N PHE A 92 4.73 22.85 4.78
CA PHE A 92 3.31 22.59 5.03
C PHE A 92 2.41 23.20 3.96
N LEU A 93 2.66 24.47 3.61
CA LEU A 93 1.79 25.25 2.72
C LEU A 93 2.15 25.12 1.24
N GLY A 94 3.38 24.70 0.94
CA GLY A 94 3.94 24.72 -0.40
C GLY A 94 4.47 26.10 -0.79
N ASP A 95 5.17 26.13 -1.91
CA ASP A 95 5.65 27.32 -2.61
C ASP A 95 5.96 26.95 -4.08
N GLY A 96 6.57 27.86 -4.84
CA GLY A 96 7.00 27.58 -6.21
C GLY A 96 8.06 26.47 -6.35
N LYS A 97 8.65 25.98 -5.25
CA LYS A 97 9.72 24.97 -5.23
C LYS A 97 9.23 23.61 -4.74
N SER A 98 8.14 23.54 -3.97
CA SER A 98 7.62 22.30 -3.39
C SER A 98 6.10 22.35 -3.18
N PRO A 99 5.38 21.23 -3.39
CA PRO A 99 3.92 21.21 -3.33
C PRO A 99 3.33 21.48 -1.95
N GLY A 100 4.07 21.27 -0.85
CA GLY A 100 3.54 21.41 0.51
C GLY A 100 2.71 20.21 0.98
N LEU A 101 2.75 19.93 2.29
CA LEU A 101 2.06 18.78 2.89
C LEU A 101 0.53 18.90 2.88
N TYR A 102 -0.02 20.06 3.25
CA TYR A 102 -1.47 20.25 3.36
C TYR A 102 -2.20 20.13 2.02
N PRO A 103 -1.78 20.80 0.93
CA PRO A 103 -2.42 20.60 -0.37
C PRO A 103 -2.21 19.19 -0.93
N ALA A 104 -1.06 18.54 -0.68
CA ALA A 104 -0.85 17.15 -1.06
C ALA A 104 -1.84 16.21 -0.34
N MET A 105 -2.01 16.39 0.97
CA MET A 105 -2.98 15.66 1.78
C MET A 105 -4.41 15.89 1.29
N ALA A 106 -4.81 17.14 1.06
CA ALA A 106 -6.13 17.48 0.53
C ALA A 106 -6.40 16.84 -0.84
N GLY A 107 -5.40 16.87 -1.73
CA GLY A 107 -5.49 16.24 -3.06
C GLY A 107 -5.65 14.72 -2.96
N ALA A 108 -4.91 14.05 -2.07
CA ALA A 108 -5.04 12.62 -1.85
C ALA A 108 -6.42 12.24 -1.29
N ILE A 109 -6.94 13.00 -0.33
CA ILE A 109 -8.29 12.80 0.22
C ILE A 109 -9.34 12.94 -0.89
N ALA A 110 -9.28 14.01 -1.68
CA ALA A 110 -10.23 14.26 -2.76
C ALA A 110 -10.23 13.16 -3.84
N LEU A 111 -9.08 12.53 -4.08
CA LEU A 111 -8.96 11.45 -5.06
C LEU A 111 -9.43 10.10 -4.56
N LEU A 112 -9.18 9.80 -3.28
CA LEU A 112 -9.34 8.46 -2.71
C LEU A 112 -10.63 8.27 -1.91
N ASN A 113 -11.17 9.32 -1.30
CA ASN A 113 -12.36 9.16 -0.47
C ASN A 113 -13.59 8.82 -1.32
N GLY A 114 -14.20 7.67 -1.08
CA GLY A 114 -15.33 7.16 -1.86
C GLY A 114 -14.91 6.58 -3.22
N TYR A 115 -13.61 6.39 -3.47
CA TYR A 115 -13.13 5.79 -4.71
C TYR A 115 -13.60 4.33 -4.81
N THR A 116 -14.27 4.00 -5.91
CA THR A 116 -14.73 2.63 -6.19
C THR A 116 -13.88 2.02 -7.30
N LEU A 117 -13.31 0.85 -7.00
CA LEU A 117 -12.61 0.00 -7.95
C LEU A 117 -13.55 -1.15 -8.34
N VAL A 118 -13.77 -1.28 -9.66
CA VAL A 118 -14.67 -2.29 -10.23
C VAL A 118 -14.24 -3.69 -9.76
N ASP A 119 -15.22 -4.50 -9.37
CA ASP A 119 -15.04 -5.88 -8.84
C ASP A 119 -14.22 -6.03 -7.55
N VAL A 120 -13.77 -4.92 -6.92
CA VAL A 120 -13.05 -4.94 -5.64
C VAL A 120 -13.87 -4.30 -4.53
N GLY A 121 -14.36 -3.07 -4.72
CA GLY A 121 -15.18 -2.37 -3.71
C GLY A 121 -14.92 -0.87 -3.65
N THR A 122 -15.34 -0.25 -2.54
CA THR A 122 -15.18 1.18 -2.28
C THR A 122 -14.20 1.42 -1.13
N LEU A 123 -13.30 2.38 -1.34
CA LEU A 123 -12.28 2.84 -0.39
C LEU A 123 -12.75 4.13 0.28
N PHE A 124 -12.55 4.24 1.59
CA PHE A 124 -12.86 5.43 2.37
C PHE A 124 -11.62 5.91 3.11
N VAL A 125 -11.47 7.23 3.21
CA VAL A 125 -10.47 7.83 4.12
C VAL A 125 -11.09 7.88 5.50
N THR A 126 -10.48 7.24 6.49
CA THR A 126 -11.04 7.11 7.84
C THR A 126 -10.32 7.98 8.87
N ALA A 127 -9.04 8.29 8.64
CA ALA A 127 -8.32 9.26 9.42
C ALA A 127 -7.26 9.96 8.57
N CYS A 128 -6.89 11.16 9.00
CA CYS A 128 -5.79 11.90 8.42
C CYS A 128 -5.06 12.64 9.53
N SER A 129 -3.75 12.46 9.60
CA SER A 129 -2.93 13.06 10.66
C SER A 129 -1.58 13.50 10.12
N GLN A 130 -1.04 14.55 10.73
CA GLN A 130 0.36 14.87 10.60
C GLN A 130 1.16 13.94 11.51
N ALA A 131 2.14 13.23 10.95
CA ALA A 131 3.07 12.44 11.72
C ALA A 131 4.32 13.29 11.95
N TYR A 132 4.49 13.78 13.18
CA TYR A 132 5.78 14.34 13.60
C TYR A 132 6.53 13.23 14.32
N ALA A 133 7.45 12.59 13.61
CA ALA A 133 8.24 11.55 14.23
C ALA A 133 9.46 12.20 14.92
N GLN A 134 9.54 12.05 16.23
CA GLN A 134 10.69 12.48 17.03
C GLN A 134 11.93 11.71 16.54
N GLY A 135 13.00 12.41 16.16
CA GLY A 135 14.19 11.82 15.49
C GLY A 135 14.31 12.08 13.98
N PHE A 136 13.31 12.73 13.36
CA PHE A 136 13.29 13.07 11.94
C PHE A 136 13.57 14.56 11.66
N GLY A 137 13.86 15.36 12.70
CA GLY A 137 14.00 16.82 12.61
C GLY A 137 15.15 17.31 11.71
N ASP A 138 16.18 16.48 11.53
CA ASP A 138 17.34 16.79 10.68
C ASP A 138 17.03 16.62 9.18
N ILE A 139 15.98 15.86 8.88
CA ILE A 139 15.49 15.67 7.53
C ILE A 139 14.53 16.83 7.33
N THR A 140 14.80 17.74 6.40
CA THR A 140 13.94 18.90 6.09
C THR A 140 12.61 18.49 5.42
N ALA A 141 11.98 17.45 5.95
CA ALA A 141 10.83 16.73 5.49
C ALA A 141 9.70 16.85 6.51
N VAL A 142 8.47 16.71 6.04
CA VAL A 142 7.26 16.62 6.86
C VAL A 142 6.40 15.49 6.33
N ILE A 143 5.67 14.84 7.23
CA ILE A 143 4.96 13.59 6.95
C ILE A 143 3.50 13.73 7.34
N ALA A 144 2.63 13.20 6.50
CA ALA A 144 1.22 12.97 6.81
C ALA A 144 0.90 11.50 6.57
N THR A 145 -0.05 10.98 7.33
CA THR A 145 -0.61 9.65 7.14
C THR A 145 -2.11 9.76 6.90
N LEU A 146 -2.60 9.10 5.86
CA LEU A 146 -4.02 8.90 5.61
C LEU A 146 -4.32 7.43 5.85
N ASP A 147 -5.19 7.16 6.83
CA ASP A 147 -5.70 5.81 7.06
C ASP A 147 -6.90 5.59 6.12
N LEU A 148 -6.87 4.46 5.44
CA LEU A 148 -7.83 4.08 4.41
C LEU A 148 -8.47 2.75 4.79
N THR A 149 -9.76 2.61 4.53
CA THR A 149 -10.49 1.37 4.78
C THR A 149 -11.27 0.95 3.53
N ALA A 150 -11.13 -0.31 3.14
CA ALA A 150 -11.98 -0.94 2.13
C ALA A 150 -12.52 -2.26 2.68
N THR A 151 -13.78 -2.59 2.35
CA THR A 151 -14.27 -3.95 2.59
C THR A 151 -13.75 -4.84 1.48
N ILE A 152 -13.07 -5.92 1.85
CA ILE A 152 -12.54 -6.91 0.91
C ILE A 152 -13.09 -8.30 1.23
N VAL A 153 -13.11 -9.13 0.21
CA VAL A 153 -13.36 -10.57 0.31
C VAL A 153 -12.09 -11.27 -0.15
N VAL A 154 -11.59 -12.18 0.68
CA VAL A 154 -10.44 -13.03 0.40
C VAL A 154 -10.91 -14.48 0.41
N GLY A 155 -10.64 -15.19 -0.68
CA GLY A 155 -10.65 -16.65 -0.70
C GLY A 155 -11.77 -17.31 -1.50
N ASP A 156 -11.39 -18.49 -1.98
CA ASP A 156 -12.12 -19.76 -2.14
C ASP A 156 -11.06 -20.76 -2.63
N VAL A 157 -10.23 -21.27 -1.71
CA VAL A 157 -9.07 -22.12 -2.05
C VAL A 157 -9.50 -23.38 -2.83
N THR A 158 -10.74 -23.80 -2.66
CA THR A 158 -11.35 -24.97 -3.31
C THR A 158 -12.11 -24.66 -4.60
N GLY A 159 -12.26 -23.38 -4.95
CA GLY A 159 -12.94 -22.90 -6.15
C GLY A 159 -11.97 -22.15 -7.06
N ASP A 160 -12.04 -20.82 -7.04
CA ASP A 160 -11.24 -19.91 -7.89
C ASP A 160 -9.71 -20.07 -7.70
N GLY A 161 -9.26 -20.76 -6.65
CA GLY A 161 -7.85 -21.15 -6.44
C GLY A 161 -7.23 -21.99 -7.57
N ALA A 162 -8.04 -22.66 -8.41
CA ALA A 162 -7.54 -23.33 -9.62
C ALA A 162 -6.99 -22.35 -10.69
N ALA A 163 -7.36 -21.07 -10.62
CA ALA A 163 -6.88 -20.00 -11.48
C ALA A 163 -5.86 -19.07 -10.80
N ALA A 164 -5.47 -19.38 -9.54
CA ALA A 164 -4.44 -18.65 -8.85
C ALA A 164 -3.09 -18.77 -9.59
N PRO A 165 -2.26 -17.70 -9.63
CA PRO A 165 -0.87 -17.83 -10.07
C PRO A 165 -0.19 -18.95 -9.30
N ASP A 166 0.83 -19.57 -9.90
CA ASP A 166 1.55 -20.72 -9.31
C ASP A 166 2.47 -20.31 -8.14
N PHE A 167 2.02 -19.39 -7.27
CA PHE A 167 2.75 -18.93 -6.10
C PHE A 167 2.94 -20.05 -5.08
N LEU A 168 2.07 -21.08 -5.09
CA LEU A 168 2.25 -22.29 -4.31
C LEU A 168 3.48 -23.11 -4.77
N LYS A 169 4.04 -22.79 -5.93
CA LYS A 169 5.28 -23.39 -6.41
C LYS A 169 6.49 -22.47 -6.37
N GLN A 170 6.32 -21.27 -5.83
CA GLN A 170 7.41 -20.32 -5.62
C GLN A 170 7.98 -20.51 -4.23
N VAL A 171 9.26 -20.82 -4.16
CA VAL A 171 10.05 -20.83 -2.93
C VAL A 171 10.83 -19.52 -2.87
N SER A 172 10.93 -18.93 -1.68
CA SER A 172 11.75 -17.74 -1.46
C SER A 172 13.20 -18.01 -1.89
N GLU A 173 13.86 -17.03 -2.55
CA GLU A 173 15.29 -17.13 -2.91
C GLU A 173 16.20 -17.32 -1.69
N PHE A 174 15.70 -16.97 -0.50
CA PHE A 174 16.41 -17.09 0.77
C PHE A 174 16.32 -18.48 1.40
N GLU A 175 15.46 -19.38 0.90
CA GLU A 175 15.34 -20.74 1.41
C GLU A 175 16.27 -21.71 0.66
N PRO A 176 16.77 -22.76 1.34
CA PRO A 176 17.60 -23.76 0.69
C PRO A 176 16.79 -24.48 -0.38
N TRP A 177 17.21 -24.32 -1.65
CA TRP A 177 16.60 -25.01 -2.78
C TRP A 177 16.80 -26.53 -2.63
N PRO A 178 15.80 -27.38 -2.93
CA PRO A 178 15.95 -28.83 -2.85
C PRO A 178 17.13 -29.31 -3.70
N GLU A 179 18.01 -30.13 -3.12
CA GLU A 179 19.13 -30.72 -3.84
C GLU A 179 18.65 -31.48 -5.08
N GLY A 180 19.25 -31.18 -6.24
CA GLY A 180 18.97 -31.87 -7.49
C GLY A 180 17.76 -31.37 -8.29
N LYS A 181 17.13 -30.25 -7.90
CA LYS A 181 16.08 -29.59 -8.71
C LYS A 181 16.60 -28.33 -9.39
N ASP A 182 16.16 -28.09 -10.63
CA ASP A 182 16.45 -26.83 -11.32
C ASP A 182 15.79 -25.65 -10.58
N ARG A 183 16.43 -24.47 -10.57
CA ARG A 183 15.89 -23.27 -9.92
C ARG A 183 14.65 -22.74 -10.61
N ASP A 184 14.50 -23.03 -11.90
CA ASP A 184 13.33 -22.62 -12.68
C ASP A 184 12.22 -23.69 -12.69
N GLU A 185 12.45 -24.85 -12.05
CA GLU A 185 11.45 -25.91 -11.94
C GLU A 185 10.43 -25.62 -10.83
N PRO A 186 9.12 -25.69 -11.11
CA PRO A 186 8.09 -25.46 -10.10
C PRO A 186 8.09 -26.54 -9.01
N ILE A 187 8.10 -26.16 -7.72
CA ILE A 187 8.09 -27.11 -6.59
C ILE A 187 6.71 -27.13 -5.95
N ASP A 188 5.97 -28.25 -6.03
CA ASP A 188 4.71 -28.38 -5.28
C ASP A 188 4.99 -28.52 -3.77
N VAL A 189 4.68 -27.49 -2.99
CA VAL A 189 4.89 -27.46 -1.52
C VAL A 189 3.76 -28.12 -0.73
N ARG A 190 2.74 -28.68 -1.40
CA ARG A 190 1.68 -29.42 -0.71
C ARG A 190 2.22 -30.77 -0.23
N THR A 191 2.02 -31.10 1.04
CA THR A 191 2.15 -32.48 1.50
C THR A 191 1.12 -33.34 0.76
N ALA A 192 1.58 -34.46 0.19
CA ALA A 192 0.67 -35.46 -0.39
C ALA A 192 -0.37 -35.92 0.66
N PRO A 193 -1.61 -36.23 0.23
CA PRO A 193 -2.69 -36.63 1.13
C PRO A 193 -2.37 -37.91 1.92
#